data_AF-A0A8I2GTN0-F1
#
_entry.id   AF-A0A8I2GTN0-F1
#
_cell.length_a   1.000
_cell.length_b   1.000
_cell.length_c   1.000
_cell.angle_alpha   90.00
_cell.angle_beta   90.00
_cell.angle_gamma   90.00
#
_symmetry.space_group_name_H-M   'P 1'
#
loop_
_entity.id
_entity.type
_entity.pdbx_description
1 polymer ?
#
loop_
_entity_poly.entity_id
_entity_poly.type
_entity_poly.pdbx_seq_one_letter_code
_entity_poly.pdbx_strand_id
1 'polypeptide(L)'
;MSQPAKRNFTDAERYAVWTVHSERCWLCEEPVSYNTCEVDHIIPESLEGSDALQAILEGFGLGENFAVNSWANWMPACRRCNGSKGNRVFKATPVIQIRLERAAEKAARAAEVHERYLTDRAIGIATARITEALVSGKLPDKYRRKLEQLFYRHHEENREPEQKGRPLEFGPGMTIVSEDDLRYMIRGRTGIVGMRPKGDRLDPSWDCPNCGPTSWNGTRCTNCGQMIDPD
;
A
#
# COMPACT_ATOMS: atom_id res chain seq x y z
N MET A 1 41.32 8.60 -7.49
CA MET A 1 40.21 7.80 -6.94
C MET A 1 38.95 8.22 -7.69
N SER A 2 38.22 7.27 -8.28
CA SER A 2 37.02 7.58 -9.07
C SER A 2 35.93 8.15 -8.15
N GLN A 3 35.27 9.25 -8.54
CA GLN A 3 34.14 9.77 -7.76
C GLN A 3 33.04 8.68 -7.69
N PRO A 4 32.43 8.45 -6.52
CA PRO A 4 31.29 7.56 -6.42
C PRO A 4 30.16 8.06 -7.34
N ALA A 5 29.44 7.12 -7.97
CA ALA A 5 28.31 7.45 -8.82
C ALA A 5 27.22 8.13 -7.99
N LYS A 6 26.70 9.26 -8.49
CA LYS A 6 25.64 10.05 -7.84
C LYS A 6 24.42 9.18 -7.52
N ARG A 7 23.87 9.26 -6.30
CA ARG A 7 22.67 8.49 -5.93
C ARG A 7 21.46 8.95 -6.75
N ASN A 8 20.77 7.99 -7.35
CA ASN A 8 19.45 8.21 -7.95
C ASN A 8 18.36 7.88 -6.94
N PHE A 9 17.64 8.91 -6.47
CA PHE A 9 16.50 8.73 -5.57
C PHE A 9 15.26 8.28 -6.34
N THR A 10 14.60 7.26 -5.81
CA THR A 10 13.27 6.83 -6.28
C THR A 10 12.20 7.84 -5.89
N ASP A 11 11.05 7.82 -6.58
CA ASP A 11 9.91 8.67 -6.22
C ASP A 11 9.39 8.39 -4.80
N ALA A 12 9.45 7.14 -4.34
CA ALA A 12 9.05 6.79 -2.98
C ALA A 12 9.98 7.45 -1.93
N GLU A 13 11.29 7.42 -2.15
CA GLU A 13 12.26 8.07 -1.26
C GLU A 13 12.09 9.59 -1.27
N ARG A 14 11.92 10.18 -2.46
CA ARG A 14 11.65 11.62 -2.61
C ARG A 14 10.38 12.03 -1.87
N TYR A 15 9.32 11.24 -2.01
CA TYR A 15 8.04 11.50 -1.37
C TYR A 15 8.14 11.38 0.15
N ALA A 16 8.81 10.35 0.65
CA ALA A 16 9.04 10.16 2.07
C ALA A 16 9.79 11.35 2.69
N VAL A 17 10.96 11.71 2.13
CA VAL A 17 11.76 12.85 2.61
C VAL A 17 10.97 14.16 2.54
N TRP A 18 10.29 14.43 1.42
CA TRP A 18 9.49 15.66 1.27
C TRP A 18 8.38 15.75 2.32
N THR A 19 7.62 14.67 2.52
CA THR A 19 6.48 14.62 3.42
C THR A 19 6.91 14.76 4.88
N VAL A 20 7.89 13.96 5.32
CA VAL A 20 8.29 13.97 6.75
C VAL A 20 8.93 15.28 7.15
N HIS A 21 9.57 15.99 6.24
CA HIS A 21 10.17 17.30 6.47
C HIS A 21 9.23 18.49 6.23
N SER A 22 7.92 18.24 6.19
CA SER A 22 6.90 19.28 6.10
C SER A 22 7.01 20.12 4.83
N GLU A 23 7.49 19.51 3.74
CA GLU A 23 7.37 20.06 2.39
C GLU A 23 8.13 21.38 2.19
N ARG A 24 9.17 21.62 3.01
CA ARG A 24 9.95 22.87 3.04
C ARG A 24 11.41 22.61 2.75
N CYS A 25 12.04 23.47 1.96
CA CYS A 25 13.46 23.41 1.72
C CYS A 25 14.24 23.58 3.03
N TRP A 26 15.17 22.69 3.33
CA TRP A 26 15.90 22.74 4.60
C TRP A 26 16.88 23.91 4.74
N LEU A 27 17.29 24.50 3.62
CA LEU A 27 18.23 25.63 3.56
C LEU A 27 17.52 26.98 3.67
N CYS A 28 16.46 27.21 2.88
CA CYS A 28 15.75 28.49 2.86
C CYS A 28 14.40 28.47 3.59
N GLU A 29 13.97 27.33 4.10
CA GLU A 29 12.71 27.10 4.84
C GLU A 29 11.40 27.39 4.08
N GLU A 30 11.49 27.92 2.87
CA GLU A 30 10.36 28.09 1.96
C GLU A 30 9.73 26.75 1.55
N PRO A 31 8.39 26.71 1.40
CA PRO A 31 7.70 25.56 0.81
C PRO A 31 8.29 25.20 -0.57
N VAL A 32 8.45 23.90 -0.83
CA VAL A 32 8.91 23.37 -2.11
C VAL A 32 7.89 22.38 -2.64
N SER A 33 7.46 22.52 -3.89
CA SER A 33 6.55 21.55 -4.51
C SER A 33 7.27 20.22 -4.75
N TYR A 34 6.58 19.10 -4.54
CA TYR A 34 7.09 17.74 -4.79
C TYR A 34 7.75 17.60 -6.18
N ASN A 35 7.13 18.17 -7.23
CA ASN A 35 7.65 18.10 -8.61
C ASN A 35 8.98 18.83 -8.80
N THR A 36 9.28 19.81 -7.94
CA THR A 36 10.49 20.64 -7.99
C THR A 36 11.46 20.37 -6.85
N CYS A 37 11.08 19.49 -5.91
CA CYS A 37 11.86 19.12 -4.76
C CYS A 37 12.95 18.11 -5.16
N GLU A 38 14.16 18.37 -4.70
CA GLU A 38 15.29 17.46 -4.79
C GLU A 38 15.61 16.95 -3.38
N VAL A 39 16.03 15.70 -3.26
CA VAL A 39 16.59 15.19 -2.00
C VAL A 39 18.06 15.58 -1.97
N ASP A 40 18.46 16.25 -0.90
CA ASP A 40 19.82 16.70 -0.67
C ASP A 40 20.41 15.97 0.54
N HIS A 41 21.72 15.75 0.50
CA HIS A 41 22.49 15.19 1.59
C HIS A 41 23.07 16.33 2.43
N ILE A 42 22.79 16.39 3.73
CA ILE A 42 23.39 17.42 4.61
C ILE A 42 24.92 17.28 4.56
N ILE A 43 25.42 16.07 4.77
CA ILE A 43 26.82 15.66 4.55
C ILE A 43 26.93 15.11 3.13
N PRO A 44 27.70 15.74 2.22
CA PRO A 44 27.73 15.36 0.80
C PRO A 44 28.10 13.89 0.55
N GLU A 45 27.37 13.24 -0.38
CA GLU A 45 27.65 11.87 -0.82
C GLU A 45 29.06 11.68 -1.40
N SER A 46 29.69 12.75 -1.89
CA SER A 46 31.07 12.73 -2.39
C SER A 46 32.10 12.37 -1.32
N LEU A 47 31.74 12.40 -0.04
CA LEU A 47 32.60 11.98 1.07
C LEU A 47 32.53 10.48 1.35
N GLU A 48 31.57 9.76 0.77
CA GLU A 48 31.43 8.32 0.97
C GLU A 48 32.68 7.58 0.47
N GLY A 49 33.27 6.76 1.35
CA GLY A 49 34.53 6.06 1.07
C GLY A 49 35.79 6.93 1.04
N SER A 50 35.69 8.22 1.41
CA SER A 50 36.86 9.09 1.53
C SER A 50 37.47 9.04 2.93
N ASP A 51 38.80 9.18 3.01
CA ASP A 51 39.55 9.23 4.27
C ASP A 51 39.11 10.41 5.18
N ALA A 52 38.53 11.45 4.59
CA ALA A 52 38.08 12.64 5.31
C ALA A 52 36.73 12.45 6.03
N LEU A 53 35.96 11.42 5.68
CA LEU A 53 34.60 11.23 6.21
C LEU A 53 34.61 11.03 7.72
N GLN A 54 35.51 10.20 8.25
CA GLN A 54 35.55 9.88 9.67
C GLN A 54 35.75 11.12 10.53
N ALA A 55 36.75 11.96 10.20
CA ALA A 55 37.02 13.20 10.92
C ALA A 55 35.82 14.18 10.87
N ILE A 56 35.06 14.18 9.77
CA ILE A 56 33.85 14.99 9.64
C ILE A 56 32.74 14.46 10.55
N LEU A 57 32.48 13.15 10.53
CA LEU A 57 31.48 12.52 11.41
C LEU A 57 31.80 12.77 12.89
N GLU A 58 33.05 12.60 13.30
CA GLU A 58 33.54 12.92 14.64
C GLU A 58 33.32 14.40 14.99
N GLY A 59 33.64 15.31 14.05
CA GLY A 59 33.42 16.75 14.24
C GLY A 59 31.94 17.13 14.42
N PHE A 60 31.02 16.36 13.85
CA PHE A 60 29.58 16.51 14.07
C PHE A 60 29.07 15.71 15.28
N GLY A 61 29.90 14.91 15.94
CA GLY A 61 29.48 14.03 17.04
C GLY A 61 28.61 12.85 16.58
N LEU A 62 28.70 12.48 15.30
CA LEU A 62 27.97 11.35 14.72
C LEU A 62 28.78 10.06 14.93
N GLY A 63 28.08 8.97 15.24
CA GLY A 63 28.72 7.67 15.45
C GLY A 63 29.33 7.08 14.18
N GLU A 64 30.29 6.18 14.34
CA GLU A 64 31.00 5.50 13.23
C GLU A 64 30.07 4.72 12.29
N ASN A 65 28.89 4.33 12.76
CA ASN A 65 27.87 3.62 11.98
C ASN A 65 26.98 4.56 11.14
N PHE A 66 27.24 5.86 11.11
CA PHE A 66 26.46 6.80 10.31
C PHE A 66 26.69 6.55 8.81
N ALA A 67 25.64 6.14 8.10
CA ALA A 67 25.67 5.99 6.65
C ALA A 67 25.33 7.31 5.96
N VAL A 68 26.18 7.76 5.03
CA VAL A 68 25.97 8.99 4.24
C VAL A 68 24.67 8.87 3.42
N ASN A 69 24.41 7.70 2.85
CA ASN A 69 23.17 7.37 2.17
C ASN A 69 22.10 6.85 3.14
N SER A 70 21.67 7.69 4.08
CA SER A 70 20.62 7.32 5.03
C SER A 70 19.59 8.42 5.21
N TRP A 71 18.39 8.04 5.68
CA TRP A 71 17.32 8.97 6.03
C TRP A 71 17.76 10.05 7.04
N ALA A 72 18.73 9.72 7.91
CA ALA A 72 19.30 10.65 8.89
C ALA A 72 20.21 11.72 8.26
N ASN A 73 20.48 11.64 6.95
CA ASN A 73 21.25 12.61 6.20
C ASN A 73 20.46 13.27 5.06
N TRP A 74 19.22 12.86 4.81
CA TRP A 74 18.44 13.27 3.64
C TRP A 74 17.41 14.33 4.00
N MET A 75 17.40 15.43 3.24
CA MET A 75 16.50 16.55 3.46
C MET A 75 15.92 17.05 2.13
N PRO A 76 14.69 17.58 2.10
CA PRO A 76 14.16 18.21 0.89
C PRO A 76 14.82 19.57 0.65
N ALA A 77 15.23 19.82 -0.58
CA ALA A 77 15.81 21.10 -1.00
C ALA A 77 15.18 21.58 -2.32
N CYS A 78 15.06 22.91 -2.46
CA CYS A 78 14.77 23.49 -3.76
C CYS A 78 16.03 23.47 -4.64
N ARG A 79 15.86 23.35 -5.96
CA ARG A 79 16.97 23.28 -6.92
C ARG A 79 18.01 24.40 -6.77
N ARG A 80 17.55 25.64 -6.51
CA ARG A 80 18.44 26.80 -6.31
C ARG A 80 19.38 26.57 -5.12
N CYS A 81 18.84 26.17 -3.97
CA CYS A 81 19.61 25.99 -2.76
C CYS A 81 20.49 24.74 -2.84
N ASN A 82 19.97 23.62 -3.34
CA ASN A 82 20.73 22.38 -3.54
C ASN A 82 21.93 22.60 -4.48
N GLY A 83 21.67 23.21 -5.64
CA GLY A 83 22.71 23.53 -6.62
C GLY A 83 23.75 24.52 -6.07
N SER A 84 23.32 25.53 -5.31
CA SER A 84 24.23 26.49 -4.67
C SER A 84 25.08 25.87 -3.56
N LYS A 85 24.57 24.85 -2.87
CA LYS A 85 25.33 24.10 -1.86
C LYS A 85 26.36 23.18 -2.52
N GLY A 86 25.95 22.40 -3.51
CA GLY A 86 26.81 21.40 -4.16
C GLY A 86 27.46 20.44 -3.15
N ASN A 87 28.76 20.16 -3.34
CA ASN A 87 29.54 19.29 -2.45
C ASN A 87 30.17 20.05 -1.26
N ARG A 88 29.61 21.20 -0.86
CA ARG A 88 30.11 21.96 0.28
C ARG A 88 29.96 21.14 1.56
N VAL A 89 31.09 20.93 2.25
CA VAL A 89 31.12 20.38 3.61
C VAL A 89 30.98 21.53 4.58
N PHE A 90 29.92 21.51 5.40
CA PHE A 90 29.72 22.52 6.43
C PHE A 90 30.62 22.25 7.64
N LYS A 91 30.94 23.32 8.38
CA LYS A 91 31.50 23.19 9.72
C LYS A 91 30.39 22.80 10.69
N ALA A 92 30.74 22.08 11.75
CA ALA A 92 29.85 21.78 12.87
C ALA A 92 29.42 23.08 13.56
N THR A 93 28.28 23.60 13.11
CA THR A 93 27.66 24.82 13.63
C THR A 93 26.29 24.47 14.18
N PRO A 94 25.75 25.22 15.16
CA PRO A 94 24.47 24.87 15.78
C PRO A 94 23.33 24.68 14.77
N VAL A 95 23.27 25.51 13.74
CA VAL A 95 22.25 25.39 12.69
C VAL A 95 22.35 24.05 11.96
N ILE A 96 23.56 23.62 11.57
CA ILE A 96 23.73 22.36 10.85
C ILE A 96 23.48 21.17 11.76
N GLN A 97 23.91 21.24 13.02
CA GLN A 97 23.62 20.20 14.03
C GLN A 97 22.11 20.00 14.19
N ILE A 98 21.34 21.08 14.34
CA ILE A 98 19.87 21.01 14.42
C ILE A 98 19.26 20.35 13.17
N ARG A 99 19.84 20.57 11.98
CA ARG A 99 19.35 19.91 10.76
C ARG A 99 19.65 18.41 10.75
N LEU A 100 20.84 18.00 11.20
CA LEU A 100 21.23 16.60 11.33
C LEU A 100 20.36 15.89 12.36
N GLU A 101 20.14 16.49 13.52
CA GLU A 101 19.25 15.98 14.57
C GLU A 101 17.83 15.80 14.03
N ARG A 102 17.28 16.83 13.36
CA ARG A 102 15.94 16.75 12.76
C ARG A 102 15.83 15.67 11.68
N ALA A 103 16.88 15.46 10.89
CA ALA A 103 16.93 14.37 9.92
C ALA A 103 16.94 13.00 10.63
N ALA A 104 17.76 12.84 11.66
CA ALA A 104 17.83 11.63 12.46
C ALA A 104 16.49 11.31 13.16
N GLU A 105 15.85 12.29 13.81
CA GLU A 105 14.54 12.13 14.45
C GLU A 105 13.45 11.65 13.48
N LYS A 106 13.53 12.07 12.22
CA LYS A 106 12.54 11.75 11.19
C LYS A 106 12.87 10.52 10.37
N ALA A 107 14.05 9.94 10.56
CA ALA A 107 14.54 8.81 9.78
C ALA A 107 13.57 7.61 9.80
N ALA A 108 13.09 7.22 10.99
CA ALA A 108 12.16 6.11 11.14
C ALA A 108 10.81 6.39 10.44
N ARG A 109 10.30 7.61 10.59
CA ARG A 109 9.06 8.02 9.93
C ARG A 109 9.20 8.08 8.41
N ALA A 110 10.36 8.51 7.90
CA ALA A 110 10.64 8.53 6.47
C ALA A 110 10.60 7.12 5.88
N ALA A 111 11.25 6.16 6.55
CA ALA A 111 11.18 4.75 6.16
C ALA A 111 9.74 4.21 6.16
N GLU A 112 8.94 4.53 7.18
CA GLU A 112 7.53 4.10 7.25
C GLU A 112 6.69 4.70 6.11
N VAL A 113 6.85 6.00 5.82
CA VAL A 113 6.15 6.66 4.70
C VAL A 113 6.57 6.07 3.35
N HIS A 114 7.85 5.73 3.19
CA HIS A 114 8.37 5.05 2.00
C HIS A 114 7.67 3.70 1.78
N GLU A 115 7.64 2.83 2.81
CA GLU A 115 6.98 1.52 2.72
C GLU A 115 5.49 1.66 2.45
N ARG A 116 4.82 2.63 3.08
CA ARG A 116 3.41 2.91 2.83
C ARG A 116 3.17 3.36 1.39
N TYR A 117 3.98 4.26 0.85
CA TYR A 117 3.86 4.73 -0.54
C TYR A 117 4.05 3.58 -1.54
N LEU A 118 5.05 2.72 -1.32
CA LEU A 118 5.25 1.55 -2.17
C LEU A 118 4.05 0.58 -2.09
N THR A 119 3.52 0.38 -0.90
CA THR A 119 2.33 -0.47 -0.66
C THR A 119 1.09 0.09 -1.34
N ASP A 120 0.76 1.37 -1.14
CA ASP A 120 -0.41 2.03 -1.73
C ASP A 120 -0.31 2.08 -3.26
N ARG A 121 0.89 2.36 -3.81
CA ARG A 121 1.12 2.35 -5.26
C ARG A 121 0.99 0.94 -5.83
N ALA A 122 1.56 -0.08 -5.17
CA ALA A 122 1.46 -1.46 -5.60
C ALA A 122 0.00 -1.97 -5.54
N ILE A 123 -0.72 -1.65 -4.46
CA ILE A 123 -2.14 -1.96 -4.29
C ILE A 123 -2.97 -1.23 -5.34
N GLY A 124 -2.71 0.06 -5.61
CA GLY A 124 -3.40 0.82 -6.64
C GLY A 124 -3.24 0.22 -8.04
N ILE A 125 -2.01 -0.16 -8.41
CA ILE A 125 -1.73 -0.84 -9.69
C ILE A 125 -2.42 -2.20 -9.75
N ALA A 126 -2.35 -3.00 -8.67
CA ALA A 126 -3.00 -4.30 -8.60
C ALA A 126 -4.53 -4.17 -8.72
N THR A 127 -5.12 -3.21 -8.00
CA THR A 127 -6.56 -2.93 -8.01
C THR A 127 -7.02 -2.48 -9.40
N ALA A 128 -6.27 -1.58 -10.05
CA ALA A 128 -6.59 -1.14 -11.41
C ALA A 128 -6.57 -2.31 -12.40
N ARG A 129 -5.55 -3.18 -12.34
CA ARG A 129 -5.44 -4.37 -13.20
C ARG A 129 -6.53 -5.40 -12.92
N ILE A 130 -6.88 -5.63 -11.66
CA ILE A 130 -7.99 -6.52 -11.28
C ILE A 130 -9.32 -5.96 -11.80
N THR A 131 -9.54 -4.65 -11.64
CA THR A 131 -10.74 -3.96 -12.13
C THR A 131 -10.86 -4.05 -13.64
N GLU A 132 -9.78 -3.79 -14.38
CA GLU A 132 -9.74 -3.91 -15.84
C GLU A 132 -10.01 -5.36 -16.29
N ALA A 133 -9.38 -6.34 -15.64
CA ALA A 133 -9.60 -7.76 -15.95
C ALA A 133 -11.05 -8.19 -15.64
N LEU A 134 -11.68 -7.65 -14.60
CA LEU A 134 -13.09 -7.88 -14.29
C LEU A 134 -14.00 -7.27 -15.36
N VAL A 135 -13.82 -5.99 -15.69
CA VAL A 135 -14.63 -5.27 -16.69
C VAL A 135 -14.50 -5.89 -18.08
N SER A 136 -13.29 -6.29 -18.46
CA SER A 136 -13.04 -6.94 -19.75
C SER A 136 -13.42 -8.43 -19.80
N GLY A 137 -13.91 -9.00 -18.69
CA GLY A 137 -14.26 -10.42 -18.59
C GLY A 137 -13.06 -11.38 -18.67
N LYS A 138 -11.83 -10.86 -18.54
CA LYS A 138 -10.58 -11.61 -18.68
C LYS A 138 -9.97 -12.04 -17.34
N LEU A 139 -10.61 -11.73 -16.21
CA LEU A 139 -10.12 -12.19 -14.91
C LEU A 139 -10.25 -13.72 -14.82
N PRO A 140 -9.14 -14.47 -14.64
CA PRO A 140 -9.21 -15.92 -14.50
C PRO A 140 -10.05 -16.34 -13.28
N ASP A 141 -10.88 -17.37 -13.42
CA ASP A 141 -11.85 -17.78 -12.39
C ASP A 141 -11.23 -18.09 -11.02
N LYS A 142 -9.99 -18.60 -10.99
CA LYS A 142 -9.27 -18.85 -9.73
C LYS A 142 -9.04 -17.58 -8.89
N TYR A 143 -8.90 -16.42 -9.54
CA TYR A 143 -8.71 -15.14 -8.86
C TYR A 143 -10.05 -14.49 -8.50
N ARG A 144 -11.08 -14.66 -9.34
CA ARG A 144 -12.47 -14.26 -9.03
C ARG A 144 -12.95 -14.94 -7.74
N ARG A 145 -12.85 -16.27 -7.67
CA ARG A 145 -13.22 -17.08 -6.48
C ARG A 145 -12.48 -16.63 -5.22
N LYS A 146 -11.20 -16.25 -5.34
CA LYS A 146 -10.37 -15.83 -4.20
C LYS A 146 -10.75 -14.44 -3.69
N LEU A 147 -11.13 -13.52 -4.58
CA LEU A 147 -11.61 -12.19 -4.20
C LEU A 147 -12.98 -12.26 -3.52
N GLU A 148 -13.87 -13.11 -4.03
CA GLU A 148 -15.17 -13.39 -3.41
C GLU A 148 -14.96 -13.95 -1.99
N GLN A 149 -14.08 -14.96 -1.83
CA GLN A 149 -13.74 -15.54 -0.51
C GLN A 149 -13.20 -14.50 0.48
N LEU A 150 -12.38 -13.54 0.05
CA LEU A 150 -11.85 -12.47 0.91
C LEU A 150 -12.94 -11.51 1.38
N PHE A 151 -13.89 -11.17 0.49
CA PHE A 151 -15.04 -10.33 0.83
C PHE A 151 -15.96 -11.00 1.86
N TYR A 152 -16.14 -12.32 1.76
CA TYR A 152 -16.92 -13.10 2.72
C TYR A 152 -16.24 -13.28 4.10
N ARG A 153 -14.91 -13.46 4.16
CA ARG A 153 -14.20 -13.77 5.42
C ARG A 153 -14.19 -12.65 6.45
N HIS A 154 -14.10 -11.39 6.02
CA HIS A 154 -13.91 -10.27 6.94
C HIS A 154 -15.17 -9.43 7.18
N HIS A 155 -16.26 -9.68 6.47
CA HIS A 155 -17.45 -8.84 6.61
C HIS A 155 -18.21 -9.11 7.92
N GLU A 156 -18.41 -10.37 8.30
CA GLU A 156 -19.24 -10.73 9.48
C GLU A 156 -18.61 -10.32 10.82
N GLU A 157 -17.28 -10.40 10.93
CA GLU A 157 -16.52 -9.98 12.11
C GLU A 157 -16.68 -8.49 12.41
N ASN A 158 -16.87 -7.68 11.37
CA ASN A 158 -16.95 -6.22 11.43
C ASN A 158 -18.39 -5.67 11.47
N ARG A 159 -19.42 -6.53 11.51
CA ARG A 159 -20.82 -6.07 11.63
C ARG A 159 -21.10 -5.61 13.05
N GLU A 160 -21.87 -4.54 13.17
CA GLU A 160 -22.45 -4.09 14.44
C GLU A 160 -23.19 -5.25 15.13
N PRO A 161 -23.10 -5.42 16.47
CA PRO A 161 -23.65 -6.57 17.18
C PRO A 161 -25.12 -6.87 16.87
N GLU A 162 -25.91 -5.81 16.62
CA GLU A 162 -27.34 -5.87 16.32
C GLU A 162 -27.65 -6.35 14.89
N GLN A 163 -26.65 -6.31 14.00
CA GLN A 163 -26.75 -6.68 12.58
C GLN A 163 -26.12 -8.05 12.29
N LYS A 164 -25.43 -8.65 13.26
CA LYS A 164 -24.92 -10.03 13.17
C LYS A 164 -26.08 -11.02 13.06
N GLY A 165 -25.98 -11.97 12.12
CA GLY A 165 -27.05 -12.92 11.82
C GLY A 165 -28.29 -12.33 11.13
N ARG A 166 -28.30 -11.02 10.81
CA ARG A 166 -29.36 -10.40 10.01
C ARG A 166 -29.05 -10.49 8.51
N PRO A 167 -30.08 -10.51 7.66
CA PRO A 167 -29.91 -10.60 6.23
C PRO A 167 -28.96 -9.56 5.63
N LEU A 168 -28.03 -10.02 4.81
CA LEU A 168 -27.06 -9.20 4.08
C LEU A 168 -27.40 -9.22 2.58
N GLU A 169 -27.53 -8.04 1.98
CA GLU A 169 -27.58 -7.85 0.53
C GLU A 169 -26.15 -7.99 -0.02
N PHE A 170 -25.78 -9.19 -0.48
CA PHE A 170 -24.41 -9.48 -0.96
C PHE A 170 -24.20 -9.11 -2.44
N GLY A 171 -25.29 -8.99 -3.19
CA GLY A 171 -25.30 -8.58 -4.59
C GLY A 171 -26.73 -8.20 -4.99
N PRO A 172 -26.94 -7.50 -6.11
CA PRO A 172 -28.24 -6.94 -6.42
C PRO A 172 -29.30 -8.05 -6.49
N GLY A 173 -30.22 -8.05 -5.51
CA GLY A 173 -31.33 -9.00 -5.38
C GLY A 173 -31.00 -10.38 -4.78
N MET A 174 -29.89 -10.52 -4.04
CA MET A 174 -29.56 -11.74 -3.28
C MET A 174 -29.39 -11.43 -1.79
N THR A 175 -30.15 -12.15 -0.96
CA THR A 175 -30.29 -11.91 0.47
C THR A 175 -30.03 -13.20 1.25
N ILE A 176 -29.06 -13.23 2.17
CA ILE A 176 -28.90 -14.35 3.11
C ILE A 176 -30.06 -14.29 4.11
N VAL A 177 -30.90 -15.33 4.21
CA VAL A 177 -32.09 -15.33 5.08
C VAL A 177 -31.88 -16.07 6.40
N SER A 178 -30.95 -17.02 6.43
CA SER A 178 -30.48 -17.70 7.65
C SER A 178 -29.17 -18.44 7.37
N GLU A 179 -28.48 -18.86 8.43
CA GLU A 179 -27.25 -19.67 8.30
C GLU A 179 -27.07 -20.61 9.50
N ASP A 180 -26.29 -21.67 9.30
CA ASP A 180 -25.74 -22.53 10.35
C ASP A 180 -24.23 -22.73 10.14
N ASP A 181 -23.57 -23.58 10.93
CA ASP A 181 -22.12 -23.80 10.82
C ASP A 181 -21.68 -24.38 9.46
N LEU A 182 -22.58 -24.99 8.70
CA LEU A 182 -22.28 -25.76 7.49
C LEU A 182 -22.86 -25.15 6.22
N ARG A 183 -23.83 -24.23 6.28
CA ARG A 183 -24.52 -23.69 5.10
C ARG A 183 -25.14 -22.31 5.30
N TYR A 184 -25.26 -21.60 4.18
CA TYR A 184 -26.07 -20.41 4.02
C TYR A 184 -27.42 -20.77 3.39
N MET A 185 -28.50 -20.17 3.88
CA MET A 185 -29.78 -20.12 3.20
C MET A 185 -29.91 -18.76 2.52
N ILE A 186 -30.06 -18.75 1.19
CA ILE A 186 -30.02 -17.54 0.37
C ILE A 186 -31.30 -17.43 -0.45
N ARG A 187 -31.95 -16.27 -0.36
CA ARG A 187 -33.04 -15.86 -1.26
C ARG A 187 -32.45 -15.10 -2.43
N GLY A 188 -32.68 -15.58 -3.65
CA GLY A 188 -32.27 -14.87 -4.87
C GLY A 188 -33.40 -14.06 -5.51
N ARG A 189 -33.13 -13.41 -6.64
CA ARG A 189 -34.08 -12.53 -7.35
C ARG A 189 -35.39 -13.21 -7.73
N THR A 190 -35.38 -14.53 -7.92
CA THR A 190 -36.58 -15.30 -8.26
C THR A 190 -37.56 -15.42 -7.09
N GLY A 191 -37.16 -15.00 -5.88
CA GLY A 191 -37.91 -15.22 -4.65
C GLY A 191 -37.68 -16.61 -4.03
N ILE A 192 -37.01 -17.52 -4.75
CA ILE A 192 -36.68 -18.86 -4.26
C ILE A 192 -35.59 -18.77 -3.19
N VAL A 193 -35.79 -19.51 -2.10
CA VAL A 193 -34.78 -19.75 -1.06
C VAL A 193 -34.09 -21.08 -1.34
N GLY A 194 -32.76 -21.08 -1.30
CA GLY A 194 -31.93 -22.25 -1.55
C GLY A 194 -30.73 -22.28 -0.61
N MET A 195 -29.94 -23.34 -0.73
CA MET A 195 -28.82 -23.62 0.14
C MET A 195 -27.49 -23.45 -0.60
N ARG A 196 -26.48 -22.96 0.11
CA ARG A 196 -25.09 -23.01 -0.30
C ARG A 196 -24.22 -23.51 0.85
N PRO A 197 -23.43 -24.59 0.69
CA PRO A 197 -22.53 -25.04 1.75
C PRO A 197 -21.42 -24.01 2.05
N LYS A 198 -20.95 -24.00 3.30
CA LYS A 198 -19.80 -23.23 3.79
C LYS A 198 -18.53 -24.07 3.63
N GLY A 199 -17.39 -23.40 3.40
CA GLY A 199 -16.07 -24.04 3.38
C GLY A 199 -15.20 -23.62 2.20
N ASP A 200 -13.90 -23.91 2.32
CA ASP A 200 -12.87 -23.45 1.38
C ASP A 200 -12.71 -24.36 0.14
N ARG A 201 -13.36 -25.53 0.12
CA ARG A 201 -13.28 -26.54 -0.96
C ARG A 201 -14.67 -26.95 -1.42
N LEU A 202 -15.43 -26.00 -1.96
CA LEU A 202 -16.71 -26.29 -2.59
C LEU A 202 -16.51 -26.82 -3.99
N ASP A 203 -17.22 -27.91 -4.30
CA ASP A 203 -17.27 -28.43 -5.65
C ASP A 203 -17.88 -27.38 -6.62
N PRO A 204 -17.35 -27.19 -7.83
CA PRO A 204 -17.87 -26.22 -8.80
C PRO A 204 -19.37 -26.39 -9.15
N SER A 205 -19.95 -27.58 -8.94
CA SER A 205 -21.39 -27.83 -9.12
C SER A 205 -22.28 -26.95 -8.22
N TRP A 206 -21.75 -26.39 -7.13
CA TRP A 206 -22.47 -25.45 -6.28
C TRP A 206 -22.57 -24.04 -6.87
N ASP A 207 -21.89 -23.77 -7.98
CA ASP A 207 -21.97 -22.49 -8.69
C ASP A 207 -22.89 -22.62 -9.90
N CYS A 208 -23.76 -21.63 -10.10
CA CYS A 208 -24.58 -21.59 -11.30
C CYS A 208 -23.71 -21.19 -12.49
N PRO A 209 -23.74 -21.93 -13.62
CA PRO A 209 -22.98 -21.57 -14.81
C PRO A 209 -23.29 -20.16 -15.33
N ASN A 210 -24.52 -19.67 -15.07
CA ASN A 210 -24.97 -18.35 -15.50
C ASN A 210 -24.72 -17.24 -14.47
N CYS A 211 -24.71 -17.55 -13.17
CA CYS A 211 -24.62 -16.54 -12.10
C CYS A 211 -23.32 -16.58 -11.29
N GLY A 212 -22.49 -17.62 -11.46
CA GLY A 212 -21.36 -17.89 -10.57
C GLY A 212 -21.82 -18.31 -9.17
N PRO A 213 -21.13 -17.88 -8.11
CA PRO A 213 -21.47 -18.22 -6.73
C PRO A 213 -22.89 -17.78 -6.37
N THR A 214 -23.74 -18.76 -6.11
CA THR A 214 -25.14 -18.56 -5.73
C THR A 214 -25.61 -19.73 -4.85
N SER A 215 -26.92 -19.89 -4.70
CA SER A 215 -27.50 -21.05 -4.01
C SER A 215 -28.46 -21.82 -4.91
N TRP A 216 -28.70 -23.06 -4.55
CA TRP A 216 -29.59 -23.97 -5.25
C TRP A 216 -30.75 -24.39 -4.36
N ASN A 217 -31.96 -24.44 -4.92
CA ASN A 217 -33.10 -25.14 -4.32
C ASN A 217 -33.33 -26.43 -5.11
N GLY A 218 -32.65 -27.50 -4.68
CA GLY A 218 -32.56 -28.72 -5.47
C GLY A 218 -31.84 -28.45 -6.79
N THR A 219 -32.57 -28.53 -7.90
CA THR A 219 -32.02 -28.40 -9.26
C THR A 219 -32.12 -27.00 -9.83
N ARG A 220 -32.68 -26.02 -9.10
CA ARG A 220 -32.86 -24.64 -9.59
C ARG A 220 -31.99 -23.61 -8.87
N CYS A 221 -31.32 -22.78 -9.66
CA CYS A 221 -30.57 -21.62 -9.18
C CYS A 221 -31.55 -20.59 -8.61
N THR A 222 -31.33 -20.14 -7.37
CA THR A 222 -32.21 -19.18 -6.71
C THR A 222 -32.16 -17.78 -7.34
N ASN A 223 -31.08 -17.46 -8.05
CA ASN A 223 -30.88 -16.11 -8.58
C ASN A 223 -31.42 -15.92 -10.00
N CYS A 224 -31.22 -16.88 -10.91
CA CYS A 224 -31.68 -16.78 -12.30
C CYS A 224 -32.73 -17.84 -12.70
N GLY A 225 -33.04 -18.80 -11.83
CA GLY A 225 -34.00 -19.86 -12.13
C GLY A 225 -33.46 -20.97 -13.05
N GLN A 226 -32.18 -20.90 -13.45
CA GLN A 226 -31.53 -21.93 -14.26
C GLN A 226 -31.70 -23.30 -13.59
N MET A 227 -32.17 -24.28 -14.35
CA MET A 227 -32.30 -25.65 -13.92
C MET A 227 -31.08 -26.46 -14.37
N ILE A 228 -30.55 -27.30 -13.47
CA ILE A 228 -29.56 -28.34 -13.75
C ILE A 228 -30.08 -29.61 -13.08
N ASP A 229 -30.62 -30.52 -13.86
CA ASP A 229 -30.96 -31.85 -13.37
C ASP A 229 -29.70 -32.74 -13.41
N PRO A 230 -29.44 -33.55 -12.37
CA PRO A 230 -28.45 -34.61 -12.47
C PRO A 230 -29.02 -35.70 -13.40
N ASP A 231 -28.26 -36.06 -14.44
CA ASP A 231 -28.51 -37.27 -15.22
C ASP A 231 -28.39 -38.54 -14.35
#